data_AF-A0A929W3A3-F1
#
_entry.id   AF-A0A929W3A3-F1
#
_cell.length_a   1.000
_cell.length_b   1.000
_cell.length_c   1.000
_cell.angle_alpha   90.00
_cell.angle_beta   90.00
_cell.angle_gamma   90.00
#
_symmetry.space_group_name_H-M   'P 1'
#
loop_
_entity.id
_entity.type
_entity.pdbx_description
1 polymer ?
#
loop_
_entity_poly.entity_id
_entity_poly.type
_entity_poly.pdbx_seq_one_letter_code
_entity_poly.pdbx_strand_id
1 'polypeptide(L)'
;MCQIFIRHDLYTSDDLRIKRLMARYGREAKCIFWEIIELLARTAYEDLSLPRMELAPKFIARLLGGDCSPRLVSHVIRDFGLFVLYEEGGKTFFYSERLEEEFYKEVVAPLVAKREKEEAKRSEGKRSYTVSDKVIKQRKEARATKKRDEINERNADEIVTKCRRNRPLYKTRRQ
;
A
#
# COMPACT_ATOMS: atom_id res chain seq x y z
N MET A 1 19.05 2.46 -12.98
CA MET A 1 19.21 1.47 -11.89
C MET A 1 18.19 0.38 -12.11
N CYS A 2 18.57 -0.90 -11.96
CA CYS A 2 17.59 -2.00 -11.96
C CYS A 2 16.63 -1.84 -10.78
N GLN A 3 15.32 -1.85 -11.05
CA GLN A 3 14.30 -1.63 -10.02
C GLN A 3 13.95 -2.92 -9.25
N ILE A 4 14.26 -4.08 -9.85
CA ILE A 4 13.93 -5.41 -9.31
C ILE A 4 15.08 -6.35 -9.67
N PHE A 5 15.39 -7.28 -8.78
CA PHE A 5 16.36 -8.34 -9.03
C PHE A 5 15.68 -9.69 -8.79
N ILE A 6 15.66 -10.52 -9.82
CA ILE A 6 15.24 -11.92 -9.73
C ILE A 6 16.48 -12.77 -9.92
N ARG A 7 16.63 -13.76 -9.04
CA ARG A 7 17.82 -14.62 -9.07
C ARG A 7 17.68 -15.61 -10.22
N HIS A 8 18.60 -15.56 -11.16
CA HIS A 8 18.77 -16.68 -12.07
C HIS A 8 19.27 -17.87 -11.28
N ASP A 9 18.59 -19.01 -11.37
CA ASP A 9 19.06 -20.22 -10.70
C ASP A 9 20.35 -20.72 -11.34
N LEU A 10 21.38 -20.82 -10.50
CA LEU A 10 22.71 -21.32 -10.85
C LEU A 10 22.64 -22.72 -11.49
N TYR A 11 21.71 -23.56 -11.03
CA TYR A 11 21.53 -24.93 -11.49
C TYR A 11 20.48 -25.07 -12.60
N THR A 12 19.99 -23.97 -13.18
CA THR A 12 19.04 -24.04 -14.31
C THR A 12 19.62 -24.81 -15.50
N SER A 13 20.93 -24.75 -15.68
CA SER A 13 21.63 -25.51 -16.73
C SER A 13 21.56 -27.01 -16.51
N ASP A 14 21.27 -27.47 -15.29
CA ASP A 14 21.15 -28.88 -14.96
C ASP A 14 19.75 -29.47 -15.13
N ASP A 15 18.73 -28.61 -15.21
CA ASP A 15 17.34 -29.02 -15.47
C ASP A 15 17.24 -29.76 -16.81
N LEU A 16 16.70 -30.98 -16.77
CA LEU A 16 16.51 -31.83 -17.95
C LEU A 16 15.61 -31.17 -19.01
N ARG A 17 14.66 -30.33 -18.62
CA ARG A 17 13.80 -29.56 -19.54
C ARG A 17 14.61 -28.54 -20.32
N ILE A 18 15.50 -27.82 -19.65
CA ILE A 18 16.42 -26.85 -20.28
C ILE A 18 17.47 -27.56 -21.12
N LYS A 19 18.02 -28.69 -20.67
CA LYS A 19 18.93 -29.52 -21.46
C LYS A 19 18.25 -30.01 -22.75
N ARG A 20 16.99 -30.46 -22.69
CA ARG A 20 16.20 -30.85 -23.88
C ARG A 20 15.92 -29.66 -24.81
N LEU A 21 15.60 -28.50 -24.26
CA LEU A 21 15.42 -27.26 -25.02
C LEU A 21 16.67 -26.92 -25.82
N MET A 22 17.81 -26.90 -25.14
CA MET A 22 19.11 -26.61 -25.75
C MET A 22 19.54 -27.65 -26.78
N ALA A 23 19.25 -28.93 -26.54
CA ALA A 23 19.56 -29.99 -27.50
C ALA A 23 18.78 -29.83 -28.81
N ARG A 24 17.55 -29.31 -28.76
CA ARG A 24 16.68 -29.16 -29.95
C ARG A 24 16.86 -27.83 -30.67
N TYR A 25 17.05 -26.74 -29.94
CA TYR A 25 17.02 -25.38 -30.48
C TYR A 25 18.28 -24.56 -30.14
N GLY A 26 19.30 -25.17 -29.55
CA GLY A 26 20.56 -24.51 -29.24
C GLY A 26 20.50 -23.57 -28.04
N ARG A 27 21.59 -22.80 -27.85
CA ARG A 27 21.72 -21.86 -26.72
C ARG A 27 20.77 -20.68 -26.82
N GLU A 28 20.40 -20.28 -28.03
CA GLU A 28 19.43 -19.20 -28.29
C GLU A 28 18.10 -19.46 -27.56
N ALA A 29 17.60 -20.69 -27.60
CA ALA A 29 16.36 -21.05 -26.94
C ALA A 29 16.42 -20.92 -25.41
N LYS A 30 17.58 -21.20 -24.80
CA LYS A 30 17.80 -20.95 -23.37
C LYS A 30 17.81 -19.45 -23.06
N CYS A 31 18.39 -18.62 -23.93
CA CYS A 31 18.32 -17.17 -23.78
C CYS A 31 16.87 -16.69 -23.86
N ILE A 32 16.11 -17.14 -24.86
CA ILE A 32 14.69 -16.79 -25.01
C ILE A 32 13.88 -17.23 -23.78
N PHE A 33 14.15 -18.41 -23.22
CA PHE A 33 13.51 -18.83 -21.96
C PHE A 33 13.74 -17.80 -20.84
N TRP A 34 14.97 -17.34 -20.65
CA TRP A 34 15.30 -16.35 -19.62
C TRP A 34 14.69 -14.99 -19.91
N GLU A 35 14.74 -14.53 -21.16
CA GLU A 35 14.13 -13.27 -21.56
C GLU A 35 12.61 -13.28 -21.36
N ILE A 36 11.94 -14.43 -21.55
CA ILE A 36 10.51 -14.60 -21.24
C ILE A 36 10.27 -14.47 -19.73
N ILE A 37 11.12 -15.09 -18.89
CA ILE A 37 11.01 -14.96 -17.42
C ILE A 37 11.17 -13.51 -16.98
N GLU A 38 12.14 -12.80 -17.53
CA GLU A 38 12.38 -11.37 -17.26
C GLU A 38 11.21 -10.51 -17.74
N LEU A 39 10.64 -10.83 -18.91
CA LEU A 39 9.47 -10.14 -19.44
C LEU A 39 8.24 -10.32 -18.53
N LEU A 40 7.95 -11.54 -18.08
CA LEU A 40 6.84 -11.82 -17.15
C LEU A 40 7.00 -11.04 -15.84
N ALA A 41 8.21 -11.01 -15.29
CA ALA A 41 8.51 -10.29 -14.07
C ALA A 41 8.34 -8.77 -14.22
N ARG A 42 8.88 -8.20 -15.30
CA ARG A 42 8.80 -6.77 -15.57
C ARG A 42 7.35 -6.33 -15.74
N THR A 43 6.58 -7.05 -16.55
CA THR A 43 5.16 -6.75 -16.78
C THR A 43 4.34 -6.85 -15.51
N ALA A 44 4.53 -7.91 -14.71
CA ALA A 44 3.86 -8.03 -13.42
C ALA A 44 4.18 -6.90 -12.44
N TYR A 45 5.43 -6.44 -12.41
CA TYR A 45 5.81 -5.33 -11.54
C TYR A 45 5.21 -4.00 -11.97
N GLU A 46 5.22 -3.71 -13.27
CA GLU A 46 4.64 -2.49 -13.83
C GLU A 46 3.12 -2.45 -13.61
N ASP A 47 2.45 -3.59 -13.79
CA ASP A 47 0.98 -3.71 -13.67
C ASP A 47 0.49 -4.00 -12.24
N LEU A 48 1.41 -4.15 -11.27
CA LEU A 48 1.11 -4.61 -9.90
C LEU A 48 0.27 -5.90 -9.87
N SER A 49 0.63 -6.86 -10.72
CA SER A 49 -0.11 -8.10 -10.96
C SER A 49 0.76 -9.35 -10.75
N LEU A 50 0.21 -10.52 -11.05
CA LEU A 50 0.95 -11.80 -11.02
C LEU A 50 1.77 -11.97 -12.31
N PRO A 51 2.94 -12.63 -12.27
CA PRO A 51 3.83 -12.85 -13.43
C PRO A 51 3.28 -13.88 -14.43
N ARG A 52 2.19 -13.50 -15.11
CA ARG A 52 1.46 -14.30 -16.10
C ARG A 52 1.14 -13.45 -17.34
N MET A 53 1.08 -14.08 -18.51
CA MET A 53 0.84 -13.38 -19.77
C MET A 53 0.01 -14.22 -20.74
N GLU A 54 -0.77 -13.55 -21.60
CA GLU A 54 -1.49 -14.19 -22.71
C GLU A 54 -0.48 -14.82 -23.70
N LEU A 55 -0.76 -16.04 -24.14
CA LEU A 55 0.09 -16.77 -25.07
C LEU A 55 -0.09 -16.24 -26.50
N ALA A 56 0.62 -15.17 -26.80
CA ALA A 56 0.67 -14.55 -28.13
C ALA A 56 2.11 -14.52 -28.67
N PRO A 57 2.62 -15.62 -29.28
CA PRO A 57 4.05 -15.74 -29.62
C PRO A 57 4.59 -14.64 -30.54
N LYS A 58 3.78 -14.14 -31.48
CA LYS A 58 4.16 -13.01 -32.35
C LYS A 58 4.33 -11.71 -31.57
N PHE A 59 3.48 -11.47 -30.57
CA PHE A 59 3.54 -10.29 -29.73
C PHE A 59 4.70 -10.38 -28.75
N ILE A 60 4.85 -11.53 -28.09
CA ILE A 60 5.97 -11.81 -27.19
C ILE A 60 7.30 -11.62 -27.92
N ALA A 61 7.47 -12.19 -29.12
CA ALA A 61 8.70 -12.02 -29.89
C ALA A 61 9.07 -10.54 -30.16
N ARG A 62 8.07 -9.68 -30.40
CA ARG A 62 8.30 -8.23 -30.54
C ARG A 62 8.72 -7.58 -29.22
N LEU A 63 8.14 -7.99 -28.09
CA LEU A 63 8.52 -7.51 -26.77
C LEU A 63 9.94 -7.92 -26.37
N LEU A 64 10.44 -9.03 -26.92
CA LEU A 64 11.82 -9.49 -26.77
C LEU A 64 12.81 -8.80 -27.72
N GLY A 65 12.41 -7.73 -28.41
CA GLY A 65 13.28 -6.97 -29.32
C GLY A 65 13.10 -7.30 -30.80
N GLY A 66 12.22 -8.24 -31.17
CA GLY A 66 11.84 -8.51 -32.55
C GLY A 66 12.78 -9.42 -33.35
N ASP A 67 13.98 -9.71 -32.82
CA ASP A 67 14.99 -10.54 -33.49
C ASP A 67 14.76 -12.05 -33.31
N CYS A 68 13.84 -12.46 -32.43
CA CYS A 68 13.54 -13.86 -32.18
C CYS A 68 12.35 -14.37 -33.01
N SER A 69 12.41 -15.64 -33.41
CA SER A 69 11.33 -16.28 -34.17
C SER A 69 10.09 -16.51 -33.30
N PRO A 70 8.88 -16.03 -33.70
CA PRO A 70 7.63 -16.32 -32.98
C PRO A 70 7.36 -17.82 -32.83
N ARG A 71 7.83 -18.62 -33.79
CA ARG A 71 7.69 -20.08 -33.73
C ARG A 71 8.57 -20.66 -32.63
N LEU A 72 9.80 -20.17 -32.49
CA LEU A 72 10.71 -20.59 -31.43
C LEU A 72 10.16 -20.20 -30.05
N VAL A 73 9.65 -18.97 -29.90
CA VAL A 73 8.96 -18.51 -28.67
C VAL A 73 7.82 -19.46 -28.30
N SER A 74 6.97 -19.83 -29.28
CA SER A 74 5.90 -20.80 -29.05
C SER A 74 6.41 -22.15 -28.55
N HIS A 75 7.49 -22.67 -29.13
CA HIS A 75 8.07 -23.96 -28.73
C HIS A 75 8.69 -23.90 -27.32
N VAL A 76 9.41 -22.82 -27.00
CA VAL A 76 9.97 -22.59 -25.66
C VAL A 76 8.87 -22.63 -24.60
N ILE A 77 7.73 -21.98 -24.87
CA ILE A 77 6.61 -21.91 -23.91
C ILE A 77 5.88 -23.26 -23.78
N ARG A 78 5.60 -23.93 -24.91
CA ARG A 78 4.69 -25.09 -24.92
C ARG A 78 5.36 -26.44 -24.74
N ASP A 79 6.54 -26.66 -25.33
CA ASP A 79 6.97 -28.04 -25.64
C ASP A 79 7.82 -28.68 -24.54
N PHE A 80 8.35 -27.88 -23.60
CA PHE A 80 9.38 -28.34 -22.65
C PHE A 80 8.88 -28.44 -21.20
N GLY A 81 7.64 -28.05 -20.93
CA GLY A 81 7.07 -28.04 -19.58
C GLY A 81 7.81 -27.08 -18.63
N LEU A 82 8.34 -25.98 -19.18
CA LEU A 82 9.00 -24.92 -18.42
C LEU A 82 8.00 -23.90 -17.85
N PHE A 83 6.80 -23.85 -18.44
CA PHE A 83 5.71 -22.96 -18.07
C PHE A 83 4.44 -23.77 -17.87
N VAL A 84 3.57 -23.29 -16.98
CA VAL A 84 2.21 -23.79 -16.83
C VAL A 84 1.31 -23.00 -17.76
N LEU A 85 0.47 -23.71 -18.52
CA LEU A 85 -0.52 -23.12 -19.41
C LEU A 85 -1.90 -23.34 -18.85
N TYR A 86 -2.76 -22.33 -18.95
CA TYR A 86 -4.15 -22.41 -18.52
C TYR A 86 -5.03 -21.54 -19.41
N GLU A 87 -6.33 -21.82 -19.43
CA GLU A 87 -7.31 -21.07 -20.22
C GLU A 87 -8.12 -20.14 -19.30
N GLU A 88 -8.24 -18.87 -19.67
CA GLU A 88 -9.03 -17.88 -18.95
C GLU A 88 -9.72 -16.97 -19.98
N GLY A 89 -11.05 -16.93 -19.97
CA GLY A 89 -11.83 -16.06 -20.87
C GLY A 89 -11.67 -16.38 -22.37
N GLY A 90 -11.46 -17.65 -22.73
CA GLY A 90 -11.27 -18.09 -24.12
C GLY A 90 -9.89 -17.77 -24.71
N LYS A 91 -8.94 -17.42 -23.83
CA LYS A 91 -7.54 -17.16 -24.18
C LYS A 91 -6.63 -18.04 -23.34
N THR A 92 -5.57 -18.54 -23.98
CA THR A 92 -4.52 -19.27 -23.28
C THR A 92 -3.56 -18.29 -22.63
N PHE A 93 -3.27 -18.50 -21.35
CA PHE A 93 -2.24 -17.79 -20.59
C PHE A 93 -1.14 -18.74 -20.16
N PHE A 94 0.01 -18.19 -19.81
CA PHE A 94 1.12 -18.94 -19.27
C PHE A 94 1.84 -18.19 -18.15
N TYR A 95 2.44 -18.94 -17.24
CA TYR A 95 3.29 -18.44 -16.16
C TYR A 95 4.36 -19.46 -15.80
N SER A 96 5.33 -19.04 -14.99
CA SER A 96 6.32 -19.93 -14.39
C SER A 96 6.04 -20.05 -12.90
N GLU A 97 5.78 -21.26 -12.40
CA GLU A 97 5.50 -21.51 -10.97
C GLU A 97 6.62 -20.97 -10.09
N ARG A 98 7.87 -21.26 -10.48
CA ARG A 98 9.03 -20.81 -9.73
C ARG A 98 9.13 -19.28 -9.70
N LEU A 99 8.90 -18.65 -10.85
CA LEU A 99 8.92 -17.19 -10.91
C LEU A 99 7.82 -16.61 -10.03
N GLU A 100 6.61 -17.16 -10.05
CA GLU A 100 5.50 -16.70 -9.22
C GLU A 100 5.85 -16.78 -7.73
N GLU A 101 6.41 -17.90 -7.27
CA GLU A 101 6.85 -18.04 -5.89
C GLU A 101 7.93 -17.02 -5.49
N GLU A 102 8.96 -16.86 -6.32
CA GLU A 102 10.06 -15.93 -6.05
C GLU A 102 9.57 -14.47 -6.11
N PHE A 103 8.73 -14.14 -7.08
CA PHE A 103 8.14 -12.81 -7.23
C PHE A 103 7.25 -12.46 -6.04
N TYR A 104 6.45 -13.41 -5.54
CA TYR A 104 5.67 -13.21 -4.34
C TYR A 104 6.56 -12.90 -3.13
N LYS A 105 7.64 -13.67 -2.95
CA LYS A 105 8.57 -13.51 -1.82
C LYS A 105 9.34 -12.20 -1.87
N GLU A 106 9.87 -11.83 -3.04
CA GLU A 106 10.82 -10.73 -3.18
C GLU A 106 10.15 -9.39 -3.52
N VAL A 107 8.96 -9.42 -4.14
CA VAL A 107 8.27 -8.20 -4.61
C VAL A 107 6.97 -7.99 -3.83
N VAL A 108 6.06 -8.97 -3.83
CA VAL A 108 4.71 -8.78 -3.27
C VAL A 108 4.75 -8.65 -1.75
N ALA A 109 5.38 -9.60 -1.04
CA ALA A 109 5.41 -9.61 0.41
C ALA A 109 6.06 -8.34 1.02
N PRO A 110 7.19 -7.82 0.50
CA PRO A 110 7.76 -6.57 0.98
C PRO A 110 6.87 -5.35 0.72
N LEU A 111 6.16 -5.30 -0.41
CA LEU A 111 5.22 -4.23 -0.71
C LEU A 111 4.02 -4.24 0.24
N VAL A 112 3.46 -5.41 0.54
CA VAL A 112 2.38 -5.58 1.52
C VAL A 112 2.85 -5.17 2.91
N ALA A 113 4.00 -5.66 3.37
CA ALA A 113 4.56 -5.30 4.68
C ALA A 113 4.85 -3.79 4.82
N LYS A 114 5.26 -3.12 3.74
CA LYS A 114 5.41 -1.65 3.74
C LYS A 114 4.07 -0.94 3.91
N ARG A 115 3.04 -1.35 3.17
CA ARG A 115 1.69 -0.79 3.28
C ARG A 115 1.11 -0.96 4.68
N GLU A 116 1.22 -2.17 5.25
CA GLU A 116 0.76 -2.44 6.62
C GLU A 116 1.49 -1.59 7.66
N LYS A 117 2.81 -1.40 7.52
CA LYS A 117 3.57 -0.51 8.41
C LYS A 117 3.15 0.97 8.28
N GLU A 118 2.84 1.43 7.07
CA GLU A 118 2.35 2.79 6.84
C GLU A 118 0.94 3.00 7.42
N GLU A 119 0.06 2.01 7.27
CA GLU A 119 -1.28 2.02 7.87
C GLU A 119 -1.22 1.97 9.40
N ALA A 120 -0.34 1.15 9.97
CA ALA A 120 -0.10 1.10 11.40
C ALA A 120 0.36 2.47 11.94
N LYS A 121 1.34 3.12 11.30
CA LYS A 121 1.78 4.48 11.66
C LYS A 121 0.67 5.52 11.54
N ARG A 122 -0.18 5.44 10.51
CA ARG A 122 -1.35 6.32 10.35
C ARG A 122 -2.41 6.07 11.44
N SER A 123 -2.56 4.84 11.91
CA SER A 123 -3.49 4.48 12.99
C SER A 123 -2.99 4.92 14.38
N GLU A 124 -1.68 4.87 14.62
CA GLU A 124 -1.05 5.37 15.85
C GLU A 124 -1.10 6.91 15.93
N GLY A 125 -0.88 7.60 14.80
CA GLY A 125 -1.05 9.06 14.71
C GLY A 125 -2.50 9.55 14.93
N LYS A 126 -3.50 8.66 14.80
CA LYS A 126 -4.90 8.97 15.14
C LYS A 126 -5.27 8.63 16.59
N ARG A 127 -4.42 7.90 17.34
CA ARG A 127 -4.68 7.53 18.74
C ARG A 127 -4.12 8.52 19.77
N SER A 128 -3.34 9.52 19.38
CA SER A 128 -2.84 10.55 20.29
C SER A 128 -3.79 11.75 20.45
N TYR A 129 -5.09 11.53 20.62
CA TYR A 129 -6.01 12.51 21.19
C TYR A 129 -7.16 11.82 21.94
N THR A 130 -6.91 10.70 22.63
CA THR A 130 -7.74 10.39 23.80
C THR A 130 -7.30 11.33 24.92
N VAL A 131 -7.73 12.59 24.85
CA VAL A 131 -7.85 13.41 26.06
C VAL A 131 -8.74 12.57 26.96
N SER A 132 -8.16 11.99 28.03
CA SER A 132 -8.90 11.15 28.95
C SER A 132 -10.20 11.86 29.30
N ASP A 133 -11.35 11.18 29.20
CA ASP A 133 -12.67 11.76 29.46
C ASP A 133 -12.71 12.50 30.81
N LYS A 134 -11.84 12.12 31.76
CA LYS A 134 -11.61 12.80 33.03
C LYS A 134 -11.14 14.26 32.87
N VAL A 135 -10.22 14.55 31.94
CA VAL A 135 -9.69 15.89 31.68
C VAL A 135 -10.72 16.77 30.96
N ILE A 136 -11.53 16.20 30.07
CA ILE A 136 -12.65 16.92 29.42
C ILE A 136 -13.73 17.25 30.45
N LYS A 137 -14.07 16.30 31.34
CA LYS A 137 -15.07 16.49 32.40
C LYS A 137 -14.62 17.55 33.41
N GLN A 138 -13.36 17.50 33.87
CA GLN A 138 -12.78 18.52 34.75
C GLN A 138 -12.75 19.91 34.10
N ARG A 139 -12.43 20.03 32.81
CA ARG A 139 -12.48 21.32 32.10
C ARG A 139 -13.90 21.87 31.92
N LYS A 140 -14.91 21.01 31.74
CA LYS A 140 -16.32 21.43 31.68
C LYS A 140 -16.84 21.87 33.04
N GLU A 141 -16.47 21.15 34.11
CA GLU A 141 -16.83 21.51 35.50
C GLU A 141 -16.17 22.84 35.92
N ALA A 142 -14.89 23.06 35.60
CA ALA A 142 -14.19 24.32 35.88
C ALA A 142 -14.75 25.52 35.09
N ARG A 143 -15.24 25.31 33.86
CA ARG A 143 -15.93 26.38 33.10
C ARG A 143 -17.33 26.67 33.65
N ALA A 144 -18.01 25.67 34.21
CA ALA A 144 -19.33 25.84 34.81
C ALA A 144 -19.27 26.58 36.16
N THR A 145 -18.25 26.32 36.99
CA THR A 145 -18.03 27.06 38.24
C THR A 145 -17.67 28.52 37.98
N LYS A 146 -16.72 28.78 37.06
CA LYS A 146 -16.35 30.17 36.72
C LYS A 146 -17.54 31.00 36.22
N LYS A 147 -18.45 30.40 35.45
CA LYS A 147 -19.68 31.07 34.97
C LYS A 147 -20.71 31.30 36.09
N ARG A 148 -20.75 30.44 37.11
CA ARG A 148 -21.58 30.66 38.32
C ARG A 148 -21.02 31.76 39.20
N ASP A 149 -19.69 31.82 39.35
CA ASP A 149 -19.02 32.85 40.15
C ASP A 149 -19.20 34.24 39.51
N GLU A 150 -19.06 34.35 38.18
CA GLU A 150 -19.35 35.59 37.44
C GLU A 150 -20.82 36.04 37.53
N ILE A 151 -21.78 35.11 37.62
CA ILE A 151 -23.21 35.43 37.81
C ILE A 151 -23.47 35.90 39.25
N ASN A 152 -22.82 35.28 40.24
CA ASN A 152 -22.96 35.67 41.64
C ASN A 152 -22.33 37.05 41.92
N GLU A 153 -21.18 37.37 41.33
CA GLU A 153 -20.57 38.71 41.45
C GLU A 153 -21.45 39.79 40.83
N ARG A 154 -22.04 39.55 39.63
CA ARG A 154 -22.96 40.51 39.01
C ARG A 154 -24.22 40.73 39.84
N ASN A 155 -24.78 39.67 40.43
CA ASN A 155 -25.95 39.79 41.30
C ASN A 155 -25.62 40.53 42.61
N ALA A 156 -24.41 40.36 43.15
CA ALA A 156 -23.96 41.10 44.33
C ALA A 156 -23.80 42.60 44.03
N ASP A 157 -23.23 42.96 42.88
CA ASP A 157 -23.09 44.36 42.44
C ASP A 157 -24.46 45.03 42.20
N GLU A 158 -25.45 44.29 41.70
CA GLU A 158 -26.81 44.79 41.48
C GLU A 158 -27.57 45.06 42.79
N ILE A 159 -27.32 44.26 43.84
CA ILE A 159 -27.85 44.48 45.20
C ILE A 159 -27.18 45.69 45.85
N VAL A 160 -25.85 45.84 45.72
CA VAL A 160 -25.10 46.98 46.28
C VAL A 160 -25.48 48.31 45.60
N THR A 161 -25.72 48.31 44.29
CA THR A 161 -26.19 49.51 43.57
C THR A 161 -27.63 49.88 43.89
N LYS A 162 -28.53 48.92 44.15
CA LYS A 162 -29.89 49.21 44.64
C LYS A 162 -29.88 49.77 46.07
N CYS A 163 -29.02 49.27 46.96
CA CYS A 163 -28.89 49.78 48.32
C CYS A 163 -28.31 51.21 48.40
N ARG A 164 -27.42 51.62 47.48
CA ARG A 164 -26.89 53.00 47.43
C ARG A 164 -27.90 54.06 46.98
N ARG A 165 -28.95 53.70 46.22
CA ARG A 165 -29.97 54.67 45.74
C ARG A 165 -31.02 55.04 46.80
N ASN A 166 -31.11 54.31 47.91
CA ASN A 166 -32.09 54.56 48.98
C ASN A 166 -31.48 55.18 50.25
N ARG A 167 -30.42 55.99 50.13
CA ARG A 167 -29.88 56.75 51.27
C ARG A 167 -30.65 58.07 51.41
N PRO A 168 -31.41 58.32 52.52
CA PRO A 168 -32.10 59.58 52.71
C PRO A 168 -31.09 60.69 52.97
N LEU A 169 -31.16 61.77 52.19
CA LEU A 169 -30.50 63.05 52.47
C LEU A 169 -31.21 63.72 53.66
N TYR A 170 -30.70 63.51 54.87
CA TYR A 170 -31.11 64.35 56.00
C TYR A 170 -30.52 65.75 55.81
N LYS A 171 -31.40 66.70 55.51
CA LYS A 171 -31.12 68.14 55.50
C LYS A 171 -30.80 68.62 56.90
N THR A 172 -29.69 69.35 57.00
CA THR A 172 -29.34 70.28 58.08
C THR A 172 -30.47 71.30 58.31
N ARG A 173 -30.80 71.57 59.57
CA ARG A 173 -31.60 72.75 59.96
C ARG A 173 -30.91 73.46 61.11
N ARG A 174 -30.39 74.66 60.80
CA ARG A 174 -29.96 75.68 61.75
C ARG A 174 -31.17 76.17 62.55
N GLN A 175 -30.97 76.36 63.86
CA GLN A 175 -31.53 77.47 64.63
C GLN A 175 -30.43 77.96 65.57
#